data_AF-A0A929H695-F1
#
_entry.id   AF-A0A929H695-F1
#
_cell.length_a   1.000
_cell.length_b   1.000
_cell.length_c   1.000
_cell.angle_alpha   90.00
_cell.angle_beta   90.00
_cell.angle_gamma   90.00
#
_symmetry.space_group_name_H-M   'P 1'
#
loop_
_entity.id
_entity.type
_entity.pdbx_description
1 polymer ?
#
loop_
_entity_poly.entity_id
_entity_poly.type
_entity_poly.pdbx_seq_one_letter_code
_entity_poly.pdbx_strand_id
1 'polypeptide(L)'
;SPFAAIGSENRIFGVQFHPEVAHTPQGKEIFENFTRCVCGCRGDWTPTKFIGESVDKIQRQVGNGRVICALSGGVDSAVTATLLHRAIGDKLTCFFINNGLLRQEEAERVLNTFHHNLKMDIVYVDASERFLRRLRGVIDPEKKRRLIGGEFIKVFEESAAKFGRVDFLAQGTLYPDVIESSSAAGTGASAKIKTHHNVGGLPAKMKFTLIEPLRYLFKDEVREVGLALGLPEEMIWRQPFPGPGLSIRVIGEVTKERLEILRAADWIVMNEIKKAKLYRQLWQSFAVLTDVRSVGVTGDYRTYGYLVAVRAIDSNDAMTADWARLPYDLLDRISDRIVNEVPKVNRVVYDITSKPPATIEWE
;
A
#
# COMPACT_ATOMS: atom_id res chain seq x y z
N SER A 1 -10.40 -0.54 -41.20
CA SER A 1 -11.28 0.52 -41.74
C SER A 1 -10.41 1.58 -42.41
N PRO A 2 -10.79 2.16 -43.57
CA PRO A 2 -10.06 3.28 -44.17
C PRO A 2 -10.22 4.59 -43.37
N PHE A 3 -11.24 4.68 -42.52
CA PHE A 3 -11.47 5.84 -41.65
C PHE A 3 -10.93 5.56 -40.24
N ALA A 4 -9.80 6.18 -39.90
CA ALA A 4 -9.19 6.09 -38.57
C ALA A 4 -9.80 7.07 -37.55
N ALA A 5 -10.44 8.14 -38.03
CA ALA A 5 -11.20 9.09 -37.24
C ALA A 5 -12.42 9.59 -38.04
N ILE A 6 -13.53 9.82 -37.35
CA ILE A 6 -14.78 10.37 -37.89
C ILE A 6 -15.31 11.45 -36.95
N GLY A 7 -16.02 12.43 -37.51
CA GLY A 7 -16.66 13.50 -36.76
C GLY A 7 -17.97 13.92 -37.43
N SER A 8 -18.91 14.44 -36.66
CA SER A 8 -20.17 14.99 -37.18
C SER A 8 -20.41 16.42 -36.67
N GLU A 9 -21.27 17.16 -37.37
CA GLU A 9 -21.73 18.49 -36.95
C GLU A 9 -22.44 18.45 -35.57
N ASN A 10 -22.98 17.28 -35.19
CA ASN A 10 -23.62 17.05 -33.89
C ASN A 10 -22.62 16.76 -32.76
N ARG A 11 -21.32 17.07 -32.95
CA ARG A 11 -20.24 16.84 -31.96
C ARG A 11 -20.08 15.37 -31.54
N ILE A 12 -20.36 14.44 -32.45
CA ILE A 12 -20.07 13.02 -32.26
C ILE A 12 -18.75 12.72 -32.95
N PHE A 13 -17.81 12.16 -32.20
CA PHE A 13 -16.47 11.83 -32.68
C PHE A 13 -16.18 10.35 -32.43
N GLY A 14 -15.48 9.71 -33.35
CA GLY A 14 -15.02 8.34 -33.23
C GLY A 14 -13.57 8.24 -33.68
N VAL A 15 -12.77 7.48 -32.95
CA VAL A 15 -11.37 7.15 -33.30
C VAL A 15 -11.21 5.63 -33.28
N GLN A 16 -10.44 5.11 -34.21
CA GLN A 16 -10.19 3.66 -34.36
C GLN A 16 -8.95 3.20 -33.58
N PHE A 17 -8.31 4.11 -32.85
CA PHE A 17 -7.14 3.87 -32.00
C PHE A 17 -7.43 4.33 -30.57
N HIS A 18 -6.54 3.98 -29.64
CA HIS A 18 -6.70 4.23 -28.21
C HIS A 18 -5.93 5.51 -27.81
N PRO A 19 -6.59 6.67 -27.62
CA PRO A 19 -5.93 7.89 -27.15
C PRO A 19 -5.48 7.81 -25.68
N GLU A 20 -5.94 6.83 -24.91
CA GLU A 20 -5.65 6.68 -23.48
C GLU A 20 -4.30 6.02 -23.18
N VAL A 21 -3.72 5.31 -24.15
CA VAL A 21 -2.46 4.61 -23.95
C VAL A 21 -1.26 5.53 -24.19
N ALA A 22 -0.19 5.34 -23.43
CA ALA A 22 1.06 6.10 -23.57
C ALA A 22 1.72 5.98 -24.95
N HIS A 23 1.32 4.98 -25.74
CA HIS A 23 1.84 4.73 -27.09
C HIS A 23 1.25 5.67 -28.14
N THR A 24 0.22 6.44 -27.80
CA THR A 24 -0.36 7.49 -28.63
C THR A 24 0.25 8.83 -28.21
N PRO A 25 1.26 9.39 -28.91
CA PRO A 25 2.03 10.53 -28.41
C PRO A 25 1.20 11.78 -28.07
N GLN A 26 0.09 11.99 -28.77
CA GLN A 26 -0.84 13.12 -28.57
C GLN A 26 -2.19 12.69 -27.97
N GLY A 27 -2.24 11.49 -27.36
CA GLY A 27 -3.48 10.95 -26.80
C GLY A 27 -4.11 11.85 -25.73
N LYS A 28 -3.27 12.41 -24.85
CA LYS A 28 -3.69 13.39 -23.83
C LYS A 28 -4.28 14.66 -24.45
N GLU A 29 -3.69 15.17 -25.52
CA GLU A 29 -4.17 16.39 -26.21
C GLU A 29 -5.56 16.15 -26.83
N ILE A 30 -5.81 14.96 -27.38
CA ILE A 30 -7.12 14.57 -27.91
C ILE A 30 -8.18 14.64 -26.81
N PHE A 31 -7.91 14.05 -25.64
CA PHE A 31 -8.83 14.11 -24.50
C PHE A 31 -9.00 15.52 -23.93
N GLU A 32 -7.94 16.31 -23.87
CA GLU A 32 -8.02 17.70 -23.41
C GLU A 32 -8.89 18.54 -24.33
N ASN A 33 -8.70 18.41 -25.65
CA ASN A 33 -9.55 19.07 -26.65
C ASN A 33 -11.01 18.63 -26.55
N PHE A 34 -11.26 17.33 -26.42
CA PHE A 34 -12.63 16.82 -26.30
C PHE A 34 -13.30 17.33 -25.02
N THR A 35 -12.65 17.19 -23.86
CA THR A 35 -13.23 17.56 -22.57
C THR A 35 -13.39 19.08 -22.43
N ARG A 36 -12.38 19.88 -22.78
CA ARG A 36 -12.42 21.34 -22.58
C ARG A 36 -13.11 22.07 -23.72
N CYS A 37 -12.76 21.79 -24.96
CA CYS A 37 -13.23 22.56 -26.11
C CYS A 37 -14.59 22.06 -26.62
N VAL A 38 -14.80 20.74 -26.69
CA VAL A 38 -16.05 20.17 -27.22
C VAL A 38 -17.14 20.09 -26.16
N CYS A 39 -16.83 19.52 -24.99
CA CYS A 39 -17.77 19.36 -23.88
C CYS A 39 -17.90 20.61 -22.99
N GLY A 40 -16.93 21.53 -23.04
CA GLY A 40 -16.96 22.77 -22.23
C GLY A 40 -16.61 22.55 -20.76
N CYS A 41 -15.94 21.43 -20.40
CA CYS A 41 -15.53 21.17 -19.03
C CYS A 41 -14.44 22.16 -18.59
N ARG A 42 -14.64 22.80 -17.43
CA ARG A 42 -13.75 23.87 -16.93
C ARG A 42 -12.47 23.38 -16.26
N GLY A 43 -12.35 22.08 -15.97
CA GLY A 43 -11.23 21.53 -15.20
C GLY A 43 -11.34 21.82 -13.70
N ASP A 44 -12.56 21.84 -13.17
CA ASP A 44 -12.84 22.16 -11.77
C ASP A 44 -12.46 21.03 -10.80
N TRP A 45 -12.13 19.85 -11.32
CA TRP A 45 -11.62 18.74 -10.52
C TRP A 45 -10.15 18.99 -10.17
N THR A 46 -9.92 19.54 -8.98
CA THR A 46 -8.59 19.85 -8.46
C THR A 46 -8.48 19.36 -7.02
N PRO A 47 -7.28 19.00 -6.53
CA PRO A 47 -7.10 18.55 -5.15
C PRO A 47 -7.70 19.50 -4.11
N THR A 48 -7.52 20.82 -4.29
CA THR A 48 -8.04 21.83 -3.36
C THR A 48 -9.57 21.87 -3.31
N LYS A 49 -10.24 21.85 -4.48
CA LYS A 49 -11.71 21.82 -4.54
C LYS A 49 -12.26 20.51 -3.96
N PHE A 50 -11.63 19.38 -4.31
CA PHE A 50 -11.97 18.07 -3.75
C PHE A 50 -11.88 18.04 -2.22
N ILE A 51 -10.80 18.59 -1.64
CA ILE A 51 -10.63 18.67 -0.19
C ILE A 51 -11.76 19.48 0.44
N GLY A 52 -12.09 20.65 -0.12
CA GLY A 52 -13.17 21.51 0.38
C GLY A 52 -14.53 20.81 0.36
N GLU A 53 -14.91 20.26 -0.78
CA GLU A 53 -16.17 19.52 -0.94
C GLU A 53 -16.24 18.28 -0.04
N SER A 54 -15.12 17.57 0.12
CA SER A 54 -15.05 16.39 0.99
C SER A 54 -15.20 16.76 2.46
N VAL A 55 -14.56 17.84 2.91
CA VAL A 55 -14.69 18.34 4.28
C VAL A 55 -16.16 18.65 4.60
N ASP A 56 -16.83 19.39 3.73
CA ASP A 56 -18.25 19.73 3.87
C ASP A 56 -19.13 18.48 3.93
N LYS A 57 -18.90 17.52 3.03
CA LYS A 57 -19.64 16.27 2.97
C LYS A 57 -19.45 15.43 4.24
N ILE A 58 -18.21 15.31 4.71
CA ILE A 58 -17.88 14.58 5.94
C ILE A 58 -18.56 15.23 7.14
N GLN A 59 -18.49 16.56 7.28
CA GLN A 59 -19.13 17.28 8.38
C GLN A 59 -20.65 17.05 8.42
N ARG A 60 -21.33 17.11 7.26
CA ARG A 60 -22.76 16.84 7.15
C ARG A 60 -23.10 15.39 7.46
N GLN A 61 -22.31 14.44 6.96
CA GLN A 61 -22.53 13.00 7.16
C GLN A 61 -22.31 12.58 8.61
N VAL A 62 -21.25 13.09 9.25
CA VAL A 62 -20.87 12.72 10.62
C VAL A 62 -21.76 13.44 11.65
N GLY A 63 -22.08 14.72 11.41
CA GLY A 63 -22.83 15.54 12.37
C GLY A 63 -22.15 15.53 13.74
N ASN A 64 -22.82 14.99 14.76
CA ASN A 64 -22.30 14.84 16.12
C ASN A 64 -21.80 13.43 16.47
N GLY A 65 -21.74 12.53 15.48
CA GLY A 65 -21.22 11.18 15.66
C GLY A 65 -19.70 11.16 15.85
N ARG A 66 -19.20 10.01 16.31
CA ARG A 66 -17.76 9.72 16.44
C ARG A 66 -17.27 8.79 15.34
N VAL A 67 -16.08 9.07 14.83
CA VAL A 67 -15.44 8.33 13.74
C VAL A 67 -14.18 7.67 14.26
N ILE A 68 -14.01 6.38 13.95
CA ILE A 68 -12.74 5.68 14.14
C ILE A 68 -12.08 5.39 12.80
N CYS A 69 -10.75 5.45 12.77
CA CYS A 69 -9.96 5.15 11.57
C CYS A 69 -8.79 4.23 11.94
N ALA A 70 -8.60 3.16 11.18
CA ALA A 70 -7.41 2.31 11.30
C ALA A 70 -6.28 2.87 10.43
N LEU A 71 -5.22 3.36 11.06
CA LEU A 71 -3.99 3.77 10.39
C LEU A 71 -3.12 2.55 10.11
N SER A 72 -2.86 2.30 8.84
CA SER A 72 -1.98 1.20 8.39
C SER A 72 -0.52 1.65 8.18
N GLY A 73 -0.25 2.95 8.21
CA GLY A 73 1.04 3.53 7.79
C GLY A 73 1.18 3.69 6.27
N GLY A 74 0.17 3.28 5.49
CA GLY A 74 0.08 3.52 4.06
C GLY A 74 -0.45 4.91 3.71
N VAL A 75 -0.23 5.33 2.46
CA VAL A 75 -0.65 6.65 1.94
C VAL A 75 -2.16 6.86 2.08
N ASP A 76 -2.97 5.86 1.74
CA ASP A 76 -4.43 6.03 1.63
C ASP A 76 -5.08 6.24 3.01
N SER A 77 -4.66 5.46 4.01
CA SER A 77 -5.14 5.62 5.38
C SER A 77 -4.67 6.94 5.99
N ALA A 78 -3.48 7.41 5.62
CA ALA A 78 -2.96 8.70 6.07
C ALA A 78 -3.69 9.90 5.48
N VAL A 79 -3.94 9.89 4.16
CA VAL A 79 -4.73 10.93 3.48
C VAL A 79 -6.15 10.94 4.03
N THR A 80 -6.75 9.77 4.22
CA THR A 80 -8.09 9.62 4.82
C THR A 80 -8.14 10.21 6.23
N ALA A 81 -7.20 9.83 7.10
CA ALA A 81 -7.14 10.33 8.47
C ALA A 81 -6.93 11.85 8.53
N THR A 82 -6.04 12.38 7.68
CA THR A 82 -5.76 13.83 7.63
C THR A 82 -6.97 14.61 7.13
N LEU A 83 -7.66 14.10 6.10
CA LEU A 83 -8.87 14.72 5.56
C LEU A 83 -10.01 14.71 6.58
N LEU A 84 -10.19 13.59 7.30
CA LEU A 84 -11.17 13.49 8.38
C LEU A 84 -10.81 14.42 9.53
N HIS A 85 -9.55 14.47 9.95
CA HIS A 85 -9.12 15.35 11.04
C HIS A 85 -9.38 16.82 10.69
N ARG A 86 -9.09 17.22 9.46
CA ARG A 86 -9.42 18.57 8.96
C ARG A 86 -10.93 18.85 8.99
N ALA A 87 -11.76 17.84 8.75
CA ALA A 87 -13.21 17.99 8.72
C ALA A 87 -13.86 18.02 10.10
N ILE A 88 -13.45 17.13 11.01
CA ILE A 88 -14.19 16.85 12.26
C ILE A 88 -13.33 16.90 13.54
N GLY A 89 -12.04 17.20 13.43
CA GLY A 89 -11.13 17.38 14.57
C GLY A 89 -11.18 16.22 15.56
N ASP A 90 -11.47 16.55 16.82
CA ASP A 90 -11.48 15.63 17.97
C ASP A 90 -12.58 14.55 17.93
N LYS A 91 -13.50 14.62 16.96
CA LYS A 91 -14.48 13.54 16.73
C LYS A 91 -13.85 12.32 16.03
N LEU A 92 -12.63 12.45 15.53
CA LEU A 92 -11.84 11.38 14.95
C LEU A 92 -10.92 10.74 15.99
N THR A 93 -10.96 9.41 16.10
CA THR A 93 -9.95 8.64 16.82
C THR A 93 -9.24 7.70 15.86
N CYS A 94 -7.92 7.87 15.73
CA CYS A 94 -7.09 7.03 14.89
C CYS A 94 -6.44 5.91 15.72
N PHE A 95 -6.48 4.69 15.23
CA PHE A 95 -5.81 3.54 15.85
C PHE A 95 -4.65 3.09 14.98
N PHE A 96 -3.46 2.96 15.55
CA PHE A 96 -2.32 2.33 14.89
C PHE A 96 -1.98 1.04 15.62
N ILE A 97 -2.24 -0.10 14.97
CA ILE A 97 -2.01 -1.43 15.55
C ILE A 97 -0.67 -1.94 15.04
N ASN A 98 0.31 -2.03 15.94
CA ASN A 98 1.55 -2.73 15.65
C ASN A 98 1.29 -4.24 15.74
N ASN A 99 1.25 -4.88 14.57
CA ASN A 99 1.06 -6.33 14.45
C ASN A 99 2.37 -7.12 14.56
N GLY A 100 3.51 -6.47 14.82
CA GLY A 100 4.81 -7.12 14.88
C GLY A 100 5.35 -7.58 13.52
N LEU A 101 4.71 -7.19 12.42
CA LEU A 101 5.06 -7.58 11.04
C LEU A 101 5.45 -6.35 10.19
N LEU A 102 5.68 -5.21 10.83
CA LEU A 102 6.11 -3.98 10.19
C LEU A 102 7.62 -3.96 9.94
N ARG A 103 8.07 -3.04 9.09
CA ARG A 103 9.50 -2.76 8.86
C ARG A 103 10.18 -2.23 10.13
N GLN A 104 11.51 -2.23 10.12
CA GLN A 104 12.29 -1.62 11.20
C GLN A 104 11.90 -0.16 11.42
N GLU A 105 11.70 0.22 12.69
CA GLU A 105 11.35 1.58 13.15
C GLU A 105 10.05 2.14 12.55
N GLU A 106 9.23 1.30 11.94
CA GLU A 106 8.05 1.74 11.23
C GLU A 106 7.01 2.39 12.15
N ALA A 107 6.75 1.73 13.28
CA ALA A 107 5.79 2.22 14.26
C ALA A 107 6.20 3.60 14.79
N GLU A 108 7.47 3.78 15.13
CA GLU A 108 8.02 5.04 15.63
C GLU A 108 7.92 6.14 14.58
N ARG A 109 8.27 5.86 13.31
CA ARG A 109 8.17 6.84 12.22
C ARG A 109 6.73 7.28 11.97
N VAL A 110 5.77 6.34 11.96
CA VAL A 110 4.35 6.66 11.80
C VAL A 110 3.88 7.53 12.96
N LEU A 111 4.12 7.11 14.20
CA LEU A 111 3.70 7.89 15.38
C LEU A 111 4.34 9.28 15.38
N ASN A 112 5.63 9.39 15.10
CA ASN A 112 6.33 10.68 15.06
C ASN A 112 5.73 11.61 14.01
N THR A 113 5.44 11.09 12.81
CA THR A 113 4.87 11.89 11.72
C THR A 113 3.50 12.46 12.09
N PHE A 114 2.60 11.64 12.61
CA PHE A 114 1.25 12.10 12.91
C PHE A 114 1.17 12.96 14.18
N HIS A 115 1.93 12.63 15.22
CA HIS A 115 1.93 13.44 16.44
C HIS A 115 2.60 14.80 16.21
N HIS A 116 3.81 14.83 15.61
CA HIS A 116 4.56 16.08 15.47
C HIS A 116 4.07 16.94 14.31
N ASN A 117 3.72 16.35 13.16
CA ASN A 117 3.37 17.12 11.97
C ASN A 117 1.88 17.47 11.90
N LEU A 118 1.00 16.60 12.42
CA LEU A 118 -0.45 16.74 12.25
C LEU A 118 -1.21 17.02 13.54
N LYS A 119 -0.55 16.95 14.71
CA LYS A 119 -1.15 17.13 16.04
C LYS A 119 -2.38 16.22 16.25
N MET A 120 -2.33 15.02 15.68
CA MET A 120 -3.40 14.05 15.77
C MET A 120 -3.12 13.07 16.90
N ASP A 121 -4.11 12.83 17.76
CA ASP A 121 -4.03 11.80 18.79
C ASP A 121 -4.23 10.41 18.15
N ILE A 122 -3.17 9.61 18.17
CA ILE A 122 -3.18 8.22 17.73
C ILE A 122 -3.18 7.31 18.94
N VAL A 123 -4.15 6.40 18.97
CA VAL A 123 -4.18 5.28 19.90
C VAL A 123 -3.22 4.21 19.36
N TYR A 124 -2.02 4.15 19.93
CA TYR A 124 -1.06 3.09 19.66
C TYR A 124 -1.45 1.80 20.39
N VAL A 125 -1.52 0.69 19.66
CA VAL A 125 -1.81 -0.63 20.21
C VAL A 125 -0.71 -1.60 19.79
N ASP A 126 0.13 -2.01 20.73
CA ASP A 126 1.10 -3.08 20.49
C ASP A 126 0.44 -4.45 20.66
N ALA A 127 0.26 -5.15 19.53
CA ALA A 127 -0.27 -6.50 19.47
C ALA A 127 0.77 -7.50 18.93
N SER A 128 2.05 -7.12 18.86
CA SER A 128 3.10 -7.91 18.19
C SER A 128 3.14 -9.36 18.67
N GLU A 129 3.22 -9.58 19.98
CA GLU A 129 3.26 -10.93 20.57
C GLU A 129 1.99 -11.76 20.30
N ARG A 130 0.83 -11.10 20.20
CA ARG A 130 -0.46 -11.74 19.91
C ARG A 130 -0.48 -12.28 18.47
N PHE A 131 -0.01 -11.49 17.52
CA PHE A 131 0.11 -11.91 16.12
C PHE A 131 1.15 -13.01 15.93
N LEU A 132 2.33 -12.88 16.53
CA LEU A 132 3.37 -13.92 16.44
C LEU A 132 2.91 -15.25 17.03
N ARG A 133 2.14 -15.23 18.12
CA ARG A 133 1.54 -16.44 18.68
C ARG A 133 0.55 -17.10 17.72
N ARG A 134 -0.25 -16.32 16.99
CA ARG A 134 -1.21 -16.82 15.99
C ARG A 134 -0.52 -17.43 14.77
N LEU A 135 0.67 -16.97 14.42
CA LEU A 135 1.43 -17.42 13.26
C LEU A 135 2.36 -18.61 13.53
N ARG A 136 2.49 -19.04 14.79
CA ARG A 136 3.35 -20.16 15.17
C ARG A 136 2.97 -21.44 14.40
N GLY A 137 3.95 -22.07 13.75
CA GLY A 137 3.77 -23.27 12.94
C GLY A 137 2.98 -23.07 11.64
N VAL A 138 2.63 -21.84 11.28
CA VAL A 138 1.87 -21.55 10.05
C VAL A 138 2.84 -21.26 8.91
N ILE A 139 2.83 -22.12 7.89
CA ILE A 139 3.65 -21.98 6.69
C ILE A 139 2.84 -21.57 5.45
N ASP A 140 1.57 -21.96 5.39
CA ASP A 140 0.71 -21.73 4.23
C ASP A 140 0.37 -20.22 4.07
N PRO A 141 0.70 -19.59 2.94
CA PRO A 141 0.51 -18.15 2.71
C PRO A 141 -0.93 -17.67 2.92
N GLU A 142 -1.90 -18.42 2.41
CA GLU A 142 -3.33 -18.09 2.51
C GLU A 142 -3.81 -18.15 3.96
N LYS A 143 -3.38 -19.16 4.73
CA LYS A 143 -3.63 -19.22 6.17
C LYS A 143 -2.95 -18.06 6.91
N LYS A 144 -1.71 -17.68 6.56
CA LYS A 144 -1.04 -16.50 7.16
C LYS A 144 -1.89 -15.25 6.94
N ARG A 145 -2.30 -14.97 5.70
CA ARG A 145 -3.15 -13.83 5.32
C ARG A 145 -4.45 -13.80 6.11
N ARG A 146 -5.17 -14.93 6.16
CA ARG A 146 -6.44 -15.04 6.88
C ARG A 146 -6.30 -14.82 8.39
N LEU A 147 -5.29 -15.41 9.01
CA LEU A 147 -5.04 -15.26 10.45
C LEU A 147 -4.68 -13.83 10.82
N ILE A 148 -3.83 -13.18 10.02
CA ILE A 148 -3.45 -11.77 10.23
C ILE A 148 -4.65 -10.85 10.06
N GLY A 149 -5.41 -10.98 8.98
CA GLY A 149 -6.61 -10.18 8.75
C GLY A 149 -7.64 -10.34 9.87
N GLY A 150 -7.94 -11.58 10.26
CA GLY A 150 -8.89 -11.87 11.34
C GLY A 150 -8.44 -11.38 12.71
N GLU A 151 -7.14 -11.49 13.04
CA GLU A 151 -6.63 -11.02 14.33
C GLU A 151 -6.57 -9.48 14.39
N PHE A 152 -6.24 -8.83 13.28
CA PHE A 152 -6.25 -7.36 13.18
C PHE A 152 -7.62 -6.79 13.51
N ILE A 153 -8.67 -7.37 12.94
CA ILE A 153 -10.05 -6.91 13.18
C ILE A 153 -10.44 -7.09 14.64
N LYS A 154 -10.09 -8.22 15.27
CA LYS A 154 -10.36 -8.44 16.69
C LYS A 154 -9.65 -7.42 17.57
N VAL A 155 -8.36 -7.18 17.34
CA VAL A 155 -7.59 -6.18 18.10
C VAL A 155 -8.17 -4.77 17.91
N PHE A 156 -8.58 -4.44 16.69
CA PHE A 156 -9.21 -3.17 16.38
C PHE A 156 -10.55 -3.01 17.10
N GLU A 157 -11.44 -4.00 17.03
CA GLU A 157 -12.75 -3.97 17.71
C GLU A 157 -12.61 -3.90 19.24
N GLU A 158 -11.71 -4.70 19.82
CA GLU A 158 -11.42 -4.67 21.26
C GLU A 158 -10.87 -3.31 21.71
N SER A 159 -10.08 -2.66 20.87
CA SER A 159 -9.52 -1.33 21.15
C SER A 159 -10.56 -0.23 20.99
N ALA A 160 -11.37 -0.29 19.94
CA ALA A 160 -12.44 0.66 19.66
C ALA A 160 -13.56 0.59 20.72
N ALA A 161 -13.87 -0.59 21.26
CA ALA A 161 -14.87 -0.77 22.31
C ALA A 161 -14.58 0.04 23.59
N LYS A 162 -13.30 0.42 23.83
CA LYS A 162 -12.90 1.23 24.99
C LYS A 162 -13.32 2.71 24.88
N PHE A 163 -13.63 3.19 23.67
CA PHE A 163 -13.93 4.60 23.40
C PHE A 163 -15.43 4.93 23.43
N GLY A 164 -16.24 3.99 23.95
CA GLY A 164 -17.68 4.15 24.10
C GLY A 164 -18.42 4.01 22.77
N ARG A 165 -19.44 4.86 22.56
CA ARG A 165 -20.23 4.85 21.33
C ARG A 165 -19.41 5.39 20.17
N VAL A 166 -19.26 4.57 19.14
CA VAL A 166 -18.69 4.92 17.83
C VAL A 166 -19.75 4.67 16.77
N ASP A 167 -20.00 5.66 15.92
CA ASP A 167 -21.04 5.60 14.90
C ASP A 167 -20.48 5.24 13.51
N PHE A 168 -19.23 5.62 13.24
CA PHE A 168 -18.61 5.49 11.92
C PHE A 168 -17.24 4.83 11.93
N LEU A 169 -16.96 4.06 10.88
CA LEU A 169 -15.65 3.50 10.55
C LEU A 169 -15.15 4.10 9.24
N ALA A 170 -13.99 4.75 9.28
CA ALA A 170 -13.36 5.33 8.11
C ALA A 170 -12.41 4.36 7.40
N GLN A 171 -12.45 4.35 6.07
CA GLN A 171 -11.57 3.54 5.22
C GLN A 171 -11.02 4.37 4.05
N GLY A 172 -9.76 4.10 3.68
CA GLY A 172 -9.11 4.69 2.50
C GLY A 172 -9.37 3.91 1.22
N THR A 173 -10.60 3.42 1.02
CA THR A 173 -11.01 2.71 -0.21
C THR A 173 -10.89 3.64 -1.40
N LEU A 174 -10.31 3.15 -2.51
CA LEU A 174 -10.07 3.91 -3.73
C LEU A 174 -11.02 3.51 -4.86
N TYR A 175 -11.03 4.29 -5.95
CA TYR A 175 -11.92 4.03 -7.08
C TYR A 175 -11.68 2.69 -7.79
N PRO A 176 -10.43 2.22 -7.98
CA PRO A 176 -10.18 0.86 -8.48
C PRO A 176 -10.87 -0.22 -7.64
N ASP A 177 -10.85 -0.10 -6.30
CA ASP A 177 -11.50 -1.06 -5.39
C ASP A 177 -13.02 -1.11 -5.63
N VAL A 178 -13.64 0.04 -5.90
CA VAL A 178 -15.08 0.17 -6.17
C VAL A 178 -15.46 -0.45 -7.53
N ILE A 179 -14.64 -0.25 -8.56
CA ILE A 179 -14.87 -0.84 -9.89
C ILE A 179 -14.77 -2.37 -9.82
N GLU A 180 -13.74 -2.88 -9.13
CA GLU A 180 -13.53 -4.32 -8.97
C GLU A 180 -14.65 -5.01 -8.19
N SER A 181 -15.15 -4.38 -7.13
CA SER A 181 -16.28 -4.90 -6.35
C SER A 181 -17.61 -4.87 -7.11
N SER A 182 -17.82 -3.85 -7.96
CA SER A 182 -19.03 -3.71 -8.77
C SER A 182 -19.08 -4.70 -9.94
N SER A 183 -17.93 -5.03 -10.52
CA SER A 183 -17.81 -6.01 -11.62
C SER A 183 -17.93 -7.46 -11.15
N ALA A 184 -17.58 -7.76 -9.89
CA ALA A 184 -17.74 -9.08 -9.28
C ALA A 184 -19.21 -9.49 -9.05
N ALA A 185 -20.15 -8.53 -9.02
CA ALA A 185 -21.58 -8.83 -8.90
C ALA A 185 -22.20 -9.50 -10.15
N GLY A 186 -21.49 -9.50 -11.29
CA GLY A 186 -21.98 -10.06 -12.56
C GLY A 186 -21.34 -11.38 -13.00
N THR A 187 -20.20 -11.80 -12.45
CA THR A 187 -19.47 -13.00 -12.92
C THR A 187 -18.98 -13.87 -11.76
N GLY A 188 -19.62 -15.03 -11.57
CA GLY A 188 -19.43 -15.94 -10.43
C GLY A 188 -18.03 -16.54 -10.23
N ALA A 189 -17.08 -16.30 -11.12
CA ALA A 189 -15.69 -16.76 -10.98
C ALA A 189 -14.82 -15.82 -10.11
N SER A 190 -15.17 -14.53 -9.99
CA SER A 190 -14.36 -13.53 -9.27
C SER A 190 -14.56 -13.54 -7.75
N ALA A 191 -15.63 -14.17 -7.25
CA ALA A 191 -15.99 -14.13 -5.83
C ALA A 191 -14.97 -14.83 -4.91
N LYS A 192 -14.13 -15.73 -5.44
CA LYS A 192 -13.11 -16.45 -4.66
C LYS A 192 -11.74 -15.75 -4.61
N ILE A 193 -11.50 -14.70 -5.40
CA ILE A 193 -10.15 -14.16 -5.62
C ILE A 193 -9.85 -12.92 -4.75
N LYS A 194 -10.85 -12.24 -4.17
CA LYS A 194 -10.63 -10.87 -3.65
C LYS A 194 -11.20 -10.61 -2.26
N THR A 195 -10.81 -11.41 -1.27
CA THR A 195 -11.11 -11.11 0.14
C THR A 195 -10.20 -10.04 0.74
N HIS A 196 -9.17 -9.53 0.06
CA HIS A 196 -8.10 -8.79 0.74
C HIS A 196 -7.59 -7.56 0.00
N HIS A 197 -8.39 -6.49 -0.08
CA HIS A 197 -7.85 -5.13 -0.07
C HIS A 197 -8.77 -4.21 0.75
N ASN A 198 -8.14 -3.35 1.56
CA ASN A 198 -8.72 -2.40 2.52
C ASN A 198 -9.75 -3.00 3.51
N VAL A 199 -9.22 -3.58 4.60
CA VAL A 199 -9.97 -4.21 5.71
C VAL A 199 -11.01 -5.24 5.24
N GLY A 200 -10.61 -6.09 4.28
CA GLY A 200 -11.39 -7.21 3.76
C GLY A 200 -11.54 -8.37 4.75
N GLY A 201 -12.24 -8.13 5.84
CA GLY A 201 -12.62 -9.15 6.81
C GLY A 201 -13.63 -8.67 7.83
N LEU A 202 -14.17 -7.45 7.66
CA LEU A 202 -15.11 -6.88 8.62
C LEU A 202 -16.33 -7.82 8.72
N PRO A 203 -16.79 -8.15 9.94
CA PRO A 203 -17.88 -9.10 10.12
C PRO A 203 -19.12 -8.69 9.31
N ALA A 204 -19.88 -9.66 8.79
CA ALA A 204 -21.12 -9.41 8.06
C ALA A 204 -22.17 -8.59 8.86
N LYS A 205 -21.98 -8.47 10.18
CA LYS A 205 -22.75 -7.58 11.07
C LYS A 205 -21.81 -6.52 11.65
N MET A 206 -21.47 -5.51 10.86
CA MET A 206 -20.82 -4.31 11.39
C MET A 206 -21.82 -3.43 12.15
N LYS A 207 -21.40 -2.91 13.30
CA LYS A 207 -22.17 -1.92 14.08
C LYS A 207 -21.95 -0.48 13.61
N PHE A 208 -21.09 -0.28 12.60
CA PHE A 208 -20.62 1.04 12.18
C PHE A 208 -21.13 1.39 10.78
N THR A 209 -21.32 2.68 10.53
CA THR A 209 -21.55 3.21 9.18
C THR A 209 -20.21 3.54 8.52
N LEU A 210 -19.98 3.12 7.28
CA LEU A 210 -18.71 3.37 6.59
C LEU A 210 -18.59 4.81 6.08
N ILE A 211 -17.38 5.38 6.18
CA ILE A 211 -16.99 6.65 5.56
C ILE A 211 -15.76 6.39 4.68
N GLU A 212 -15.92 6.55 3.36
CA GLU A 212 -14.90 6.26 2.35
C GLU A 212 -14.66 7.51 1.50
N PRO A 213 -13.91 8.50 2.01
CA PRO A 213 -13.82 9.79 1.35
C PRO A 213 -13.02 9.74 0.04
N LEU A 214 -12.14 8.75 -0.12
CA LEU A 214 -11.25 8.61 -1.29
C LEU A 214 -11.82 7.71 -2.40
N ARG A 215 -13.06 7.23 -2.25
CA ARG A 215 -13.66 6.18 -3.09
C ARG A 215 -13.80 6.50 -4.58
N TYR A 216 -13.60 7.77 -4.97
CA TYR A 216 -13.67 8.23 -6.36
C TYR A 216 -12.32 8.73 -6.87
N LEU A 217 -11.24 8.48 -6.13
CA LEU A 217 -9.88 8.86 -6.52
C LEU A 217 -9.08 7.66 -7.01
N PHE A 218 -8.22 7.91 -7.98
CA PHE A 218 -7.08 7.06 -8.33
C PHE A 218 -5.88 7.33 -7.42
N LYS A 219 -4.88 6.44 -7.48
CA LYS A 219 -3.75 6.44 -6.54
C LYS A 219 -2.85 7.68 -6.67
N ASP A 220 -2.67 8.16 -7.89
CA ASP A 220 -1.99 9.41 -8.20
C ASP A 220 -2.74 10.62 -7.63
N GLU A 221 -4.06 10.69 -7.81
CA GLU A 221 -4.89 11.77 -7.24
C GLU A 221 -4.84 11.77 -5.71
N VAL A 222 -4.84 10.60 -5.06
CA VAL A 222 -4.67 10.49 -3.60
C VAL A 222 -3.34 11.09 -3.15
N ARG A 223 -2.27 10.89 -3.92
CA ARG A 223 -0.95 11.48 -3.61
C ARG A 223 -1.00 13.00 -3.72
N GLU A 224 -1.61 13.53 -4.78
CA GLU A 224 -1.78 14.98 -4.97
C GLU A 224 -2.63 15.60 -3.86
N VAL A 225 -3.75 14.96 -3.49
CA VAL A 225 -4.58 15.37 -2.36
C VAL A 225 -3.80 15.34 -1.05
N GLY A 226 -2.98 14.31 -0.83
CA GLY A 226 -2.11 14.22 0.34
C GLY A 226 -1.10 15.38 0.44
N LEU A 227 -0.46 15.75 -0.67
CA LEU A 227 0.43 16.91 -0.71
C LEU A 227 -0.33 18.21 -0.45
N ALA A 228 -1.51 18.38 -1.05
CA ALA A 228 -2.36 19.54 -0.82
C ALA A 228 -2.90 19.64 0.62
N LEU A 229 -3.01 18.52 1.33
CA LEU A 229 -3.32 18.46 2.77
C LEU A 229 -2.11 18.76 3.67
N GLY A 230 -0.91 18.91 3.11
CA GLY A 230 0.32 19.21 3.84
C GLY A 230 1.06 17.98 4.38
N LEU A 231 0.75 16.77 3.88
CA LEU A 231 1.49 15.58 4.25
C LEU A 231 2.93 15.60 3.70
N PRO A 232 3.93 15.12 4.46
CA PRO A 232 5.31 15.06 3.99
C PRO A 232 5.46 14.22 2.71
N GLU A 233 6.30 14.69 1.78
CA GLU A 233 6.57 13.94 0.54
C GLU A 233 7.05 12.51 0.79
N GLU A 234 7.89 12.29 1.81
CA GLU A 234 8.39 10.95 2.15
C GLU A 234 7.24 9.98 2.47
N MET A 235 6.15 10.48 3.05
CA MET A 235 4.97 9.69 3.35
C MET A 235 4.16 9.40 2.07
N ILE A 236 3.96 10.40 1.22
CA ILE A 236 3.17 10.30 -0.01
C ILE A 236 3.80 9.39 -1.06
N TRP A 237 5.11 9.50 -1.22
CA TRP A 237 5.88 8.76 -2.23
C TRP A 237 6.46 7.46 -1.70
N ARG A 238 5.95 7.01 -0.57
CA ARG A 238 6.30 5.73 0.01
C ARG A 238 5.83 4.60 -0.89
N GLN A 239 6.72 3.65 -1.15
CA GLN A 239 6.37 2.43 -1.86
C GLN A 239 5.32 1.62 -1.06
N PRO A 240 4.41 0.92 -1.75
CA PRO A 240 3.39 0.10 -1.11
C PRO A 240 3.98 -0.91 -0.12
N PHE A 241 3.24 -1.15 0.97
CA PHE A 241 3.56 -2.17 1.95
C PHE A 241 2.32 -3.06 2.15
N PRO A 242 2.45 -4.39 2.03
CA PRO A 242 1.31 -5.29 2.11
C PRO A 242 0.69 -5.31 3.51
N GLY A 243 -0.64 -5.51 3.59
CA GLY A 243 -1.36 -5.59 4.87
C GLY A 243 -0.82 -6.68 5.83
N PRO A 244 -0.53 -7.91 5.36
CA PRO A 244 0.18 -8.92 6.13
C PRO A 244 1.62 -8.55 6.52
N GLY A 245 2.17 -7.48 5.92
CA GLY A 245 3.51 -6.99 6.19
C GLY A 245 4.60 -7.99 5.82
N LEU A 246 5.59 -8.11 6.70
CA LEU A 246 6.74 -8.99 6.49
C LEU A 246 6.38 -10.48 6.50
N SER A 247 5.18 -10.89 6.92
CA SER A 247 4.81 -12.32 7.00
C SER A 247 4.80 -13.03 5.65
N ILE A 248 4.51 -12.29 4.57
CA ILE A 248 4.52 -12.80 3.18
C ILE A 248 5.87 -12.59 2.50
N ARG A 249 6.85 -12.05 3.23
CA ARG A 249 8.24 -11.88 2.80
C ARG A 249 9.19 -12.78 3.58
N VAL A 250 8.66 -13.55 4.53
CA VAL A 250 9.35 -14.67 5.17
C VAL A 250 8.72 -15.93 4.62
N ILE A 251 9.45 -16.64 3.76
CA ILE A 251 8.99 -17.90 3.20
C ILE A 251 8.93 -18.95 4.32
N GLY A 252 7.81 -19.66 4.40
CA GLY A 252 7.56 -20.62 5.47
C GLY A 252 7.13 -19.98 6.79
N GLU A 253 7.64 -20.50 7.92
CA GLU A 253 7.21 -20.08 9.26
C GLU A 253 7.74 -18.68 9.62
N VAL A 254 6.86 -17.87 10.22
CA VAL A 254 7.17 -16.52 10.69
C VAL A 254 7.51 -16.55 12.18
N THR A 255 8.78 -16.32 12.51
CA THR A 255 9.27 -16.21 13.89
C THR A 255 9.90 -14.85 14.15
N LYS A 256 9.99 -14.44 15.42
CA LYS A 256 10.63 -13.17 15.81
C LYS A 256 12.06 -13.06 15.26
N GLU A 257 12.84 -14.13 15.40
CA GLU A 257 14.21 -14.18 14.87
C GLU A 257 14.26 -13.97 13.35
N ARG A 258 13.41 -14.67 12.59
CA ARG A 258 13.36 -14.53 11.12
C ARG A 258 12.90 -13.12 10.70
N LEU A 259 11.99 -12.51 11.46
CA LEU A 259 11.57 -11.14 11.24
C LEU A 259 12.69 -10.14 11.50
N GLU A 260 13.49 -10.30 12.55
CA GLU A 260 14.63 -9.39 12.78
C GLU A 260 15.68 -9.50 11.68
N ILE A 261 15.99 -10.71 11.21
CA ILE A 261 16.88 -10.93 10.07
C ILE A 261 16.35 -10.20 8.83
N LEU A 262 15.06 -10.40 8.51
CA LEU A 262 14.44 -9.78 7.36
C LEU A 262 14.37 -8.25 7.48
N ARG A 263 14.07 -7.70 8.67
CA ARG A 263 14.06 -6.25 8.90
C ARG A 263 15.40 -5.61 8.63
N ALA A 264 16.48 -6.21 9.13
CA ALA A 264 17.84 -5.73 8.89
C ALA A 264 18.18 -5.77 7.38
N ALA A 265 17.87 -6.87 6.70
CA ALA A 265 18.11 -6.99 5.26
C ALA A 265 17.26 -6.00 4.43
N ASP A 266 15.96 -5.88 4.71
CA ASP A 266 15.05 -4.94 4.04
C ASP A 266 15.49 -3.48 4.26
N TRP A 267 15.98 -3.15 5.47
CA TRP A 267 16.53 -1.83 5.75
C TRP A 267 17.74 -1.50 4.87
N ILE A 268 18.68 -2.45 4.69
CA ILE A 268 19.84 -2.27 3.81
C ILE A 268 19.40 -2.04 2.36
N VAL A 269 18.50 -2.88 1.83
CA VAL A 269 17.95 -2.73 0.46
C VAL A 269 17.36 -1.33 0.29
N MET A 270 16.49 -0.94 1.20
CA MET A 270 15.81 0.36 1.17
C MET A 270 16.78 1.53 1.28
N ASN A 271 17.80 1.41 2.14
CA ASN A 271 18.81 2.43 2.36
C ASN A 271 19.67 2.65 1.11
N GLU A 272 20.17 1.59 0.49
CA GLU A 272 20.99 1.68 -0.71
C GLU A 272 20.19 2.17 -1.93
N ILE A 273 18.93 1.73 -2.09
CA ILE A 273 18.03 2.23 -3.15
C ILE A 273 17.75 3.73 -2.99
N LYS A 274 17.52 4.21 -1.75
CA LYS A 274 17.36 5.64 -1.46
C LYS A 274 18.64 6.43 -1.76
N LYS A 275 19.82 5.94 -1.33
CA LYS A 275 21.12 6.58 -1.65
C LYS A 275 21.38 6.67 -3.15
N ALA A 276 20.98 5.65 -3.91
CA ALA A 276 21.06 5.64 -5.37
C ALA A 276 20.02 6.54 -6.07
N LYS A 277 19.13 7.21 -5.32
CA LYS A 277 18.03 8.04 -5.85
C LYS A 277 17.05 7.30 -6.78
N LEU A 278 16.96 5.97 -6.61
CA LEU A 278 16.06 5.11 -7.39
C LEU A 278 14.71 4.89 -6.70
N TYR A 279 14.57 5.25 -5.42
CA TYR A 279 13.38 4.94 -4.62
C TYR A 279 12.05 5.41 -5.23
N ARG A 280 12.02 6.62 -5.82
CA ARG A 280 10.82 7.19 -6.48
C ARG A 280 10.60 6.64 -7.88
N GLN A 281 11.63 6.11 -8.53
CA GLN A 281 11.56 5.55 -9.88
C GLN A 281 11.00 4.13 -9.85
N LEU A 282 11.26 3.41 -8.77
CA LEU A 282 10.78 2.04 -8.57
C LEU A 282 9.38 2.04 -7.97
N TRP A 283 8.51 1.18 -8.49
CA TRP A 283 7.20 0.93 -7.90
C TRP A 283 7.33 0.35 -6.50
N GLN A 284 8.21 -0.65 -6.35
CA GLN A 284 8.43 -1.34 -5.08
C GLN A 284 9.81 -1.99 -5.05
N SER A 285 10.49 -1.92 -3.91
CA SER A 285 11.76 -2.61 -3.65
C SER A 285 11.79 -3.15 -2.22
N PHE A 286 12.23 -4.39 -2.02
CA PHE A 286 12.23 -5.05 -0.72
C PHE A 286 13.11 -6.30 -0.69
N ALA A 287 13.41 -6.78 0.53
CA ALA A 287 14.01 -8.08 0.76
C ALA A 287 12.94 -9.15 1.03
N VAL A 288 13.28 -10.41 0.70
CA VAL A 288 12.54 -11.63 1.04
C VAL A 288 13.50 -12.60 1.71
N LEU A 289 13.14 -13.12 2.88
CA LEU A 289 13.91 -14.13 3.59
C LEU A 289 13.39 -15.51 3.22
N THR A 290 14.25 -16.33 2.60
CA THR A 290 13.88 -17.70 2.23
C THR A 290 14.01 -18.67 3.41
N ASP A 291 13.46 -19.87 3.27
CA ASP A 291 13.70 -21.00 4.18
C ASP A 291 14.95 -21.81 3.80
N VAL A 292 15.54 -21.53 2.64
CA VAL A 292 16.76 -22.15 2.14
C VAL A 292 17.98 -21.64 2.90
N ARG A 293 18.84 -22.58 3.26
CA ARG A 293 20.17 -22.30 3.80
C ARG A 293 21.25 -22.64 2.79
N SER A 294 22.32 -21.89 2.81
CA SER A 294 23.46 -22.07 1.92
C SER A 294 24.75 -22.12 2.71
N VAL A 295 25.76 -22.77 2.14
CA VAL A 295 27.12 -22.76 2.70
C VAL A 295 27.83 -21.47 2.32
N GLY A 296 28.56 -20.93 3.28
CA GLY A 296 29.43 -19.77 3.12
C GLY A 296 30.73 -19.97 3.89
N VAL A 297 31.62 -19.01 3.74
CA VAL A 297 32.88 -18.94 4.48
C VAL A 297 32.94 -17.55 5.11
N THR A 298 33.16 -17.50 6.42
CA THR A 298 33.31 -16.24 7.15
C THR A 298 34.57 -16.38 8.02
N GLY A 299 35.63 -15.65 7.69
CA GLY A 299 36.97 -15.96 8.18
C GLY A 299 37.42 -17.34 7.70
N ASP A 300 37.92 -18.18 8.61
CA ASP A 300 38.38 -19.54 8.31
C ASP A 300 37.32 -20.63 8.59
N TYR A 301 36.10 -20.24 8.97
CA TYR A 301 35.03 -21.19 9.35
C TYR A 301 33.94 -21.30 8.29
N ARG A 302 33.45 -22.53 8.09
CA ARG A 302 32.27 -22.81 7.25
C ARG A 302 31.02 -22.34 7.98
N THR A 303 30.23 -21.49 7.33
CA THR A 303 28.95 -21.01 7.86
C THR A 303 27.78 -21.62 7.10
N TYR A 304 26.62 -21.72 7.78
CA TYR A 304 25.37 -22.16 7.17
C TYR A 304 24.26 -21.16 7.50
N GLY A 305 24.09 -20.18 6.60
CA GLY A 305 23.19 -19.05 6.74
C GLY A 305 22.00 -19.12 5.77
N TYR A 306 21.02 -18.26 6.01
CA TYR A 306 19.87 -18.05 5.14
C TYR A 306 20.26 -17.35 3.84
N LEU A 307 19.48 -17.64 2.80
CA LEU A 307 19.49 -16.90 1.55
C LEU A 307 18.43 -15.79 1.58
N VAL A 308 18.84 -14.58 1.23
CA VAL A 308 17.94 -13.43 1.05
C VAL A 308 17.78 -13.14 -0.44
N ALA A 309 16.55 -12.95 -0.88
CA ALA A 309 16.26 -12.46 -2.23
C ALA A 309 15.93 -10.98 -2.19
N VAL A 310 16.51 -10.21 -3.11
CA VAL A 310 16.17 -8.81 -3.35
C VAL A 310 15.16 -8.76 -4.50
N ARG A 311 14.06 -8.04 -4.29
CA ARG A 311 13.02 -7.80 -5.29
C ARG A 311 12.91 -6.31 -5.55
N ALA A 312 13.03 -5.88 -6.79
CA ALA A 312 12.72 -4.52 -7.20
C ALA A 312 11.94 -4.51 -8.52
N ILE A 313 10.86 -3.74 -8.54
CA ILE A 313 9.86 -3.72 -9.60
C ILE A 313 9.75 -2.32 -10.19
N ASP A 314 9.68 -2.28 -11.51
CA ASP A 314 9.26 -1.14 -12.30
C ASP A 314 7.87 -1.42 -12.88
N SER A 315 6.93 -0.51 -12.67
CA SER A 315 5.53 -0.67 -13.09
C SER A 315 4.80 0.68 -13.08
N ASN A 316 3.87 0.83 -14.02
CA ASN A 316 2.98 1.99 -14.08
C ASN A 316 1.65 1.76 -13.34
N ASP A 317 1.16 0.51 -13.28
CA ASP A 317 -0.21 0.19 -12.81
C ASP A 317 -0.30 -1.05 -11.89
N ALA A 318 0.83 -1.70 -11.59
CA ALA A 318 0.94 -2.98 -10.88
C ALA A 318 0.18 -4.17 -11.50
N MET A 319 -0.53 -4.00 -12.61
CA MET A 319 -1.18 -5.10 -13.35
C MET A 319 -0.14 -5.86 -14.16
N THR A 320 0.73 -5.11 -14.84
CA THR A 320 1.96 -5.63 -15.46
C THR A 320 3.16 -4.96 -14.81
N ALA A 321 4.19 -5.74 -14.52
CA ALA A 321 5.35 -5.27 -13.77
C ALA A 321 6.60 -5.98 -14.26
N ASP A 322 7.65 -5.20 -14.52
CA ASP A 322 8.94 -5.75 -14.90
C ASP A 322 9.91 -5.66 -13.73
N TRP A 323 10.90 -6.55 -13.70
CA TRP A 323 11.97 -6.43 -12.72
C TRP A 323 12.89 -5.26 -13.08
N ALA A 324 13.35 -4.52 -12.08
CA ALA A 324 14.15 -3.33 -12.31
C ALA A 324 15.59 -3.69 -12.71
N ARG A 325 16.15 -3.04 -13.73
CA ARG A 325 17.56 -3.25 -14.14
C ARG A 325 18.46 -2.39 -13.25
N LEU A 326 18.58 -2.79 -11.98
CA LEU A 326 19.42 -2.09 -11.03
C LEU A 326 20.89 -2.13 -11.48
N PRO A 327 21.66 -1.04 -11.33
CA PRO A 327 23.09 -1.04 -11.65
C PRO A 327 23.82 -2.16 -10.91
N TYR A 328 24.73 -2.86 -11.58
CA TYR A 328 25.46 -3.98 -10.97
C TYR A 328 26.23 -3.56 -9.72
N ASP A 329 26.87 -2.38 -9.71
CA ASP A 329 27.55 -1.84 -8.54
C ASP A 329 26.61 -1.59 -7.35
N LEU A 330 25.33 -1.30 -7.61
CA LEU A 330 24.34 -1.16 -6.55
C LEU A 330 23.94 -2.53 -5.97
N LEU A 331 23.76 -3.53 -6.84
CA LEU A 331 23.48 -4.91 -6.41
C LEU A 331 24.64 -5.48 -5.58
N ASP A 332 25.88 -5.20 -5.99
CA ASP A 332 27.10 -5.58 -5.30
C ASP A 332 27.14 -4.99 -3.87
N ARG A 333 26.96 -3.67 -3.74
CA ARG A 333 26.87 -3.02 -2.42
C ARG A 333 25.74 -3.57 -1.54
N ILE A 334 24.56 -3.82 -2.10
CA ILE A 334 23.45 -4.41 -1.34
C ILE A 334 23.83 -5.81 -0.85
N SER A 335 24.41 -6.64 -1.72
CA SER A 335 24.85 -7.99 -1.40
C SER A 335 25.90 -7.99 -0.29
N ASP A 336 26.96 -7.19 -0.46
CA ASP A 336 28.06 -7.07 0.50
C ASP A 336 27.59 -6.63 1.87
N ARG A 337 26.75 -5.58 1.92
CA ARG A 337 26.22 -5.09 3.20
C ARG A 337 25.32 -6.13 3.87
N ILE A 338 24.44 -6.81 3.12
CA ILE A 338 23.57 -7.84 3.71
C ILE A 338 24.41 -8.99 4.29
N VAL A 339 25.39 -9.50 3.55
CA VAL A 339 26.20 -10.65 4.02
C VAL A 339 27.09 -10.28 5.21
N ASN A 340 27.61 -9.07 5.27
CA ASN A 340 28.52 -8.64 6.34
C ASN A 340 27.81 -8.07 7.58
N GLU A 341 26.67 -7.39 7.40
CA GLU A 341 25.96 -6.69 8.50
C GLU A 341 24.81 -7.51 9.09
N VAL A 342 24.21 -8.45 8.35
CA VAL A 342 23.03 -9.20 8.81
C VAL A 342 23.43 -10.58 9.34
N PRO A 343 23.27 -10.85 10.66
CA PRO A 343 23.60 -12.14 11.23
C PRO A 343 22.81 -13.28 10.57
N LYS A 344 23.47 -14.43 10.40
CA LYS A 344 22.86 -15.66 9.86
C LYS A 344 22.43 -15.56 8.40
N VAL A 345 22.84 -14.53 7.65
CA VAL A 345 22.68 -14.47 6.19
C VAL A 345 24.06 -14.63 5.56
N ASN A 346 24.16 -15.40 4.48
CA ASN A 346 25.44 -15.60 3.79
C ASN A 346 25.32 -15.67 2.26
N ARG A 347 24.13 -15.40 1.73
CA ARG A 347 23.89 -15.39 0.30
C ARG A 347 22.77 -14.45 -0.05
N VAL A 348 22.97 -13.69 -1.12
CA VAL A 348 21.99 -12.78 -1.68
C VAL A 348 21.74 -13.16 -3.14
N VAL A 349 20.48 -13.11 -3.56
CA VAL A 349 20.07 -13.27 -4.96
C VAL A 349 19.17 -12.11 -5.37
N TYR A 350 19.03 -11.89 -6.68
CA TYR A 350 18.14 -10.87 -7.23
C TYR A 350 17.06 -11.52 -8.10
N ASP A 351 15.80 -11.18 -7.86
CA ASP A 351 14.67 -11.75 -8.60
C ASP A 351 14.44 -11.00 -9.93
N ILE A 352 14.80 -11.69 -11.02
CA ILE A 352 14.72 -11.22 -12.41
C ILE A 352 13.48 -11.75 -13.15
N THR A 353 12.41 -12.09 -12.42
CA THR A 353 11.17 -12.63 -13.02
C THR A 353 10.11 -11.55 -13.15
N SER A 354 9.63 -11.27 -14.35
CA SER A 354 8.55 -10.29 -14.59
C SER A 354 7.17 -10.85 -14.15
N LYS A 355 6.20 -9.94 -13.99
CA LYS A 355 4.78 -10.26 -13.82
C LYS A 355 4.04 -9.96 -15.12
N PRO A 356 3.49 -10.95 -15.82
CA PRO A 356 3.59 -12.42 -15.63
C PRO A 356 4.96 -13.01 -16.05
N PRO A 357 5.32 -14.26 -15.67
CA PRO A 357 4.49 -15.30 -15.01
C PRO A 357 4.47 -15.22 -13.48
N ALA A 358 5.35 -14.45 -12.85
CA ALA A 358 5.41 -14.33 -11.40
C ALA A 358 4.45 -13.26 -10.85
N THR A 359 4.44 -13.11 -9.53
CA THR A 359 3.82 -11.99 -8.82
C THR A 359 4.87 -11.02 -8.28
N ILE A 360 4.44 -9.85 -7.78
CA ILE A 360 5.35 -8.87 -7.16
C ILE A 360 5.90 -9.44 -5.84
N GLU A 361 4.99 -9.80 -4.92
CA GLU A 361 5.31 -10.51 -3.67
C GLU A 361 5.47 -12.02 -3.95
N TRP A 362 6.27 -12.70 -3.12
CA TRP A 362 6.56 -14.14 -3.26
C TRP A 362 5.48 -15.06 -2.64
N GLU A 363 4.58 -14.51 -1.82
CA GLU A 363 3.46 -15.17 -1.13
C GLU A 363 2.24 -14.26 -1.02
#